data_AF-A0A2P6QAD6-F1
#
_entry.id   AF-A0A2P6QAD6-F1
#
_cell.length_a   1.000
_cell.length_b   1.000
_cell.length_c   1.000
_cell.angle_alpha   90.00
_cell.angle_beta   90.00
_cell.angle_gamma   90.00
#
_symmetry.space_group_name_H-M   'P 1'
#
loop_
_entity.id
_entity.type
_entity.pdbx_description
1 polymer ?
#
loop_
_entity_poly.entity_id
_entity_poly.type
_entity_poly.pdbx_seq_one_letter_code
_entity_poly.pdbx_strand_id
1 'polypeptide(L)'
;MLPLMKLGTLAIRTISKPIAARLKTHAAVHPRFRAAIIWMAQYRWATQLQRRVQYGRAINVAIRPLDEAKAIAAATDFLGELVIFTVAGLAIVYEVNRSYKSEAKKEAQRKKELEALKLKDRDLEKEVESLRLKLQEMEKQLQRRSSWLDYLRLSLLFRQAAEQQKTA
;
A
#
# COMPACT_ATOMS: atom_id res chain seq x y z
N MET A 1 -14.45 7.26 -2.39
CA MET A 1 -14.87 6.42 -1.26
C MET A 1 -16.35 6.53 -0.85
N LEU A 2 -17.23 7.18 -1.63
CA LEU A 2 -18.67 7.35 -1.31
C LEU A 2 -19.64 6.18 -1.66
N PRO A 3 -19.36 5.28 -2.62
CA PRO A 3 -20.33 4.23 -3.00
C PRO A 3 -20.52 3.14 -1.94
N LEU A 4 -19.46 2.80 -1.21
CA LEU A 4 -19.45 1.66 -0.29
C LEU A 4 -20.28 1.92 0.96
N MET A 5 -20.23 3.14 1.50
CA MET A 5 -21.08 3.56 2.63
C MET A 5 -22.57 3.51 2.30
N LYS A 6 -22.95 3.92 1.08
CA LYS A 6 -24.36 3.89 0.63
C LYS A 6 -24.85 2.45 0.41
N LEU A 7 -24.00 1.58 -0.14
CA LEU A 7 -24.31 0.15 -0.29
C LEU A 7 -24.39 -0.55 1.07
N GLY A 8 -23.50 -0.24 2.01
CA GLY A 8 -23.52 -0.78 3.37
C GLY A 8 -24.79 -0.40 4.13
N THR A 9 -25.20 0.88 4.10
CA THR A 9 -26.46 1.32 4.73
C THR A 9 -27.69 0.75 4.04
N LEU A 10 -27.70 0.59 2.71
CA LEU A 10 -28.78 -0.10 2.02
C LEU A 10 -28.84 -1.59 2.39
N ALA A 11 -27.70 -2.28 2.45
CA ALA A 11 -27.63 -3.69 2.81
C ALA A 11 -28.13 -3.91 4.23
N ILE A 12 -27.74 -3.06 5.19
CA ILE A 12 -28.27 -3.07 6.56
C ILE A 12 -29.80 -2.91 6.52
N ARG A 13 -30.32 -1.91 5.81
CA ARG A 13 -31.78 -1.67 5.76
C ARG A 13 -32.55 -2.80 5.07
N THR A 14 -31.95 -3.44 4.07
CA THR A 14 -32.55 -4.52 3.28
C THR A 14 -32.49 -5.86 3.99
N ILE A 15 -31.50 -6.07 4.86
CA ILE A 15 -31.32 -7.31 5.61
C ILE A 15 -32.03 -7.22 6.98
N SER A 16 -31.93 -6.10 7.70
CA SER A 16 -32.50 -5.94 9.05
C SER A 16 -34.02 -6.06 9.09
N LYS A 17 -34.75 -5.57 8.07
CA LYS A 17 -36.21 -5.64 8.04
C LYS A 17 -36.77 -7.06 7.82
N PRO A 18 -36.36 -7.81 6.78
CA PRO A 18 -36.86 -9.18 6.58
C PRO A 18 -36.29 -10.14 7.61
N ILE A 19 -35.05 -9.96 8.12
CA ILE A 19 -34.52 -10.81 9.19
C ILE A 19 -35.30 -10.61 10.48
N ALA A 20 -35.58 -9.38 10.93
CA ALA A 20 -36.38 -9.16 12.14
C ALA A 20 -37.80 -9.77 12.04
N ALA A 21 -38.42 -9.70 10.86
CA ALA A 21 -39.72 -10.33 10.60
C ALA A 21 -39.66 -11.86 10.54
N ARG A 22 -38.61 -12.42 9.92
CA ARG A 22 -38.37 -13.87 9.81
C ARG A 22 -37.91 -14.49 11.14
N LEU A 23 -37.16 -13.77 11.96
CA LEU A 23 -36.74 -14.23 13.28
C LEU A 23 -37.91 -14.32 14.26
N LYS A 24 -38.83 -13.35 14.24
CA LYS A 24 -40.08 -13.43 15.02
C LYS A 24 -40.93 -14.65 14.63
N THR A 25 -41.01 -14.96 13.34
CA THR A 25 -41.80 -16.09 12.83
C THR A 25 -41.10 -17.44 12.96
N HIS A 26 -39.76 -17.52 12.93
CA HIS A 26 -39.01 -18.76 13.12
C HIS A 26 -38.65 -19.07 14.58
N ALA A 27 -38.50 -18.06 15.45
CA ALA A 27 -38.36 -18.26 16.89
C ALA A 27 -39.61 -18.90 17.50
N ALA A 28 -40.79 -18.62 16.93
CA ALA A 28 -42.04 -19.27 17.30
C ALA A 28 -42.14 -20.74 16.82
N VAL A 29 -41.32 -21.18 15.87
CA VAL A 29 -41.52 -22.45 15.14
C VAL A 29 -40.39 -23.48 15.32
N HIS A 30 -39.13 -23.09 15.58
CA HIS A 30 -38.02 -24.05 15.65
C HIS A 30 -37.42 -24.26 17.06
N PRO A 31 -37.71 -25.38 17.75
CA PRO A 31 -37.20 -25.69 19.09
C PRO A 31 -35.67 -25.78 19.18
N ARG A 32 -34.98 -26.18 18.10
CA ARG A 32 -33.51 -26.22 18.05
C ARG A 32 -32.87 -24.82 18.07
N PHE A 33 -33.53 -23.83 17.49
CA PHE A 33 -33.06 -22.45 17.48
C PHE A 33 -33.26 -21.80 18.85
N ARG A 34 -34.39 -22.09 19.50
CA ARG A 34 -34.65 -21.75 20.90
C ARG A 34 -33.58 -22.35 21.82
N ALA A 35 -33.25 -23.63 21.64
CA ALA A 35 -32.21 -24.30 22.42
C ALA A 35 -30.81 -23.70 22.18
N ALA A 36 -30.46 -23.34 20.93
CA ALA A 36 -29.18 -22.71 20.61
C ALA A 36 -29.04 -21.30 21.23
N ILE A 37 -30.10 -20.47 21.17
CA ILE A 37 -30.10 -19.14 21.80
C ILE A 37 -30.05 -19.27 23.33
N ILE A 38 -30.82 -20.19 23.92
CA ILE A 38 -30.80 -20.45 25.37
C ILE A 38 -29.42 -20.96 25.79
N TRP A 39 -28.80 -21.87 25.04
CA TRP A 39 -27.46 -22.39 25.32
C TRP A 39 -26.39 -21.29 25.25
N MET A 40 -26.44 -20.42 24.23
CA MET A 40 -25.52 -19.28 24.12
C MET A 40 -25.74 -18.22 25.21
N ALA A 41 -27.00 -17.93 25.55
CA ALA A 41 -27.33 -17.01 26.64
C ALA A 41 -26.85 -17.54 27.99
N GLN A 42 -27.01 -18.86 28.23
CA GLN A 42 -26.48 -19.54 29.41
C GLN A 42 -24.95 -19.56 29.44
N TYR A 43 -24.28 -19.74 28.30
CA TYR A 43 -22.82 -19.68 28.20
C TYR A 43 -22.25 -18.30 28.56
N ARG A 44 -22.88 -17.22 28.07
CA ARG A 44 -22.52 -15.82 28.43
C ARG A 44 -22.83 -15.50 29.91
N TRP A 45 -23.92 -16.03 30.45
CA TRP A 45 -24.31 -15.80 31.85
C TRP A 45 -23.43 -16.61 32.81
N ALA A 46 -23.05 -17.85 32.46
CA ALA A 46 -22.12 -18.68 33.21
C ALA A 46 -20.72 -18.04 33.33
N THR A 47 -20.23 -17.45 32.23
CA THR A 47 -18.95 -16.71 32.22
C THR A 47 -19.02 -15.36 32.94
N GLN A 48 -20.20 -14.74 33.08
CA GLN A 48 -20.40 -13.57 33.93
C GLN A 48 -20.58 -13.93 35.42
N LEU A 49 -21.25 -15.05 35.73
CA LEU A 49 -21.39 -15.55 37.11
C LEU A 49 -20.07 -16.02 37.69
N GLN A 50 -19.21 -16.70 36.92
CA GLN A 50 -17.85 -17.01 37.36
C GLN A 50 -17.09 -15.75 37.80
N ARG A 51 -17.22 -14.66 37.03
CA ARG A 51 -16.61 -13.37 37.39
C ARG A 51 -17.25 -12.69 38.60
N ARG A 52 -18.55 -12.87 38.88
CA ARG A 52 -19.21 -12.27 40.06
C ARG A 52 -19.08 -13.08 41.35
N VAL A 53 -18.97 -14.41 41.25
CA VAL A 53 -18.73 -15.31 42.39
C VAL A 53 -17.29 -15.15 42.91
N GLN A 54 -16.32 -14.86 42.03
CA GLN A 54 -14.92 -14.63 42.41
C GLN A 54 -14.70 -13.30 43.16
N TYR A 55 -15.64 -12.35 43.08
CA TYR A 55 -15.68 -11.10 43.88
C TYR A 55 -16.66 -11.16 45.07
N GLY A 56 -16.98 -12.36 45.57
CA GLY A 56 -17.57 -12.54 46.90
C GLY A 56 -19.07 -12.23 47.03
N ARG A 57 -19.86 -12.24 45.95
CA ARG A 57 -21.34 -12.14 46.06
C ARG A 57 -22.00 -13.38 45.47
N ALA A 58 -22.27 -14.36 46.32
CA ALA A 58 -23.08 -15.52 45.98
C ALA A 58 -24.52 -15.07 45.76
N ILE A 59 -24.91 -14.86 44.50
CA ILE A 59 -26.30 -14.63 44.13
C ILE A 59 -26.86 -15.99 43.73
N ASN A 60 -27.61 -16.61 44.65
CA ASN A 60 -28.36 -17.83 44.39
C ASN A 60 -29.60 -17.44 43.56
N VAL A 61 -29.46 -17.43 42.23
CA VAL A 61 -30.56 -17.05 41.33
C VAL A 61 -31.09 -18.31 40.67
N ALA A 62 -32.27 -18.75 41.13
CA ALA A 62 -33.06 -19.76 40.46
C ALA A 62 -33.25 -19.39 38.98
N ILE A 63 -33.01 -20.35 38.09
CA ILE A 63 -33.12 -20.20 36.64
C ILE A 63 -34.58 -19.89 36.31
N ARG A 64 -34.92 -18.61 36.16
CA ARG A 64 -36.20 -18.20 35.60
C ARG A 64 -36.13 -18.44 34.08
N PRO A 65 -37.05 -19.20 33.46
CA PRO A 65 -37.06 -19.35 32.01
C PRO A 65 -37.05 -17.95 31.39
N LEU A 66 -36.08 -17.75 30.49
CA LEU A 66 -35.80 -16.46 29.87
C LEU A 66 -37.07 -16.00 29.14
N ASP A 67 -37.57 -14.81 29.49
CA ASP A 67 -38.68 -14.14 28.82
C ASP A 67 -38.41 -14.14 27.31
N GLU A 68 -39.27 -14.83 26.56
CA GLU A 68 -39.07 -15.18 25.15
C GLU A 68 -38.77 -13.95 24.29
N ALA A 69 -39.36 -12.82 24.66
CA ALA A 69 -39.11 -11.52 24.04
C ALA A 69 -37.64 -11.05 24.14
N LYS A 70 -36.98 -11.28 25.28
CA LYS A 70 -35.57 -10.86 25.50
C LYS A 70 -34.58 -11.75 24.74
N ALA A 71 -34.87 -13.04 24.63
CA ALA A 71 -34.06 -13.98 23.85
C ALA A 71 -34.11 -13.63 22.35
N ILE A 72 -35.31 -13.30 21.85
CA ILE A 72 -35.52 -12.89 20.45
C ILE A 72 -34.83 -11.55 20.15
N ALA A 73 -34.92 -10.59 21.07
CA ALA A 73 -34.22 -9.31 20.94
C ALA A 73 -32.70 -9.51 20.85
N ALA A 74 -32.12 -10.27 21.79
CA ALA A 74 -30.68 -10.55 21.79
C ALA A 74 -30.20 -11.28 20.53
N ALA A 75 -30.99 -12.22 20.00
CA ALA A 75 -30.66 -12.92 18.75
C ALA A 75 -30.75 -12.00 17.53
N THR A 76 -31.69 -11.06 17.52
CA THR A 76 -31.86 -10.07 16.45
C THR A 76 -30.69 -9.09 16.43
N ASP A 77 -30.28 -8.59 17.60
CA ASP A 77 -29.14 -7.69 17.74
C ASP A 77 -27.83 -8.38 17.30
N PHE A 78 -27.61 -9.63 17.75
CA PHE A 78 -26.44 -10.41 17.35
C PHE A 78 -26.39 -10.68 15.84
N LEU A 79 -27.52 -11.03 15.21
CA LEU A 79 -27.57 -11.25 13.76
C LEU A 79 -27.34 -9.96 12.97
N GLY A 80 -27.87 -8.83 13.44
CA GLY A 80 -27.61 -7.52 12.85
C GLY A 80 -26.13 -7.17 12.88
N GLU A 81 -25.49 -7.36 14.04
CA GLU A 81 -24.07 -7.12 14.25
C GLU A 81 -23.20 -8.05 13.38
N LEU A 82 -23.53 -9.34 13.28
CA LEU A 82 -22.81 -10.31 12.45
C LEU A 82 -22.85 -9.95 10.95
N VAL A 83 -24.01 -9.51 10.44
CA VAL A 83 -24.14 -9.07 9.05
C VAL A 83 -23.27 -7.85 8.77
N ILE A 84 -23.29 -6.85 9.66
CA ILE A 84 -22.47 -5.64 9.53
C ILE A 84 -20.97 -6.00 9.53
N PHE A 85 -20.53 -6.83 10.48
CA PHE A 85 -19.14 -7.28 10.54
C PHE A 85 -18.72 -8.07 9.31
N THR A 86 -19.60 -8.94 8.78
CA THR A 86 -19.29 -9.72 7.59
C THR A 86 -19.15 -8.82 6.36
N VAL A 87 -20.08 -7.89 6.16
CA VAL A 87 -20.04 -6.93 5.04
C VAL A 87 -18.81 -6.02 5.14
N ALA A 88 -18.51 -5.51 6.34
CA ALA A 88 -17.31 -4.69 6.58
C ALA A 88 -16.01 -5.48 6.32
N GLY A 89 -15.94 -6.73 6.80
CA GLY A 89 -14.79 -7.61 6.55
C GLY A 89 -14.59 -7.89 5.06
N LEU A 90 -15.65 -8.25 4.34
CA LEU A 90 -15.60 -8.47 2.89
C LEU A 90 -15.20 -7.20 2.12
N ALA A 91 -15.68 -6.03 2.54
CA ALA A 91 -15.31 -4.75 1.95
C ALA A 91 -13.81 -4.46 2.08
N ILE A 92 -13.23 -4.69 3.27
CA ILE A 92 -11.80 -4.52 3.53
C ILE A 92 -10.98 -5.48 2.67
N VAL A 93 -11.34 -6.78 2.66
CA VAL A 93 -10.64 -7.79 1.84
C VAL A 93 -10.70 -7.44 0.36
N TYR A 94 -11.85 -6.97 -0.12
CA TYR A 94 -12.03 -6.53 -1.50
C TYR A 94 -11.15 -5.32 -1.84
N GLU A 95 -11.11 -4.32 -0.96
CA GLU A 95 -10.27 -3.13 -1.15
C GLU A 95 -8.79 -3.50 -1.16
N VAL A 96 -8.35 -4.33 -0.22
CA VAL A 96 -6.96 -4.83 -0.13
C VAL A 96 -6.58 -5.58 -1.42
N ASN A 97 -7.40 -6.54 -1.88
CA ASN A 97 -7.14 -7.28 -3.12
C ASN A 97 -7.11 -6.36 -4.36
N ARG A 98 -7.97 -5.34 -4.39
CA ARG A 98 -7.97 -4.34 -5.45
C ARG A 98 -6.74 -3.44 -5.40
N SER A 99 -6.30 -3.04 -4.21
CA SER A 99 -5.12 -2.21 -4.00
C SER A 99 -3.85 -2.93 -4.45
N TYR A 100 -3.68 -4.22 -4.14
CA TYR A 100 -2.55 -5.00 -4.63
C TYR A 100 -2.40 -4.98 -6.16
N LYS A 101 -3.50 -5.14 -6.90
CA LYS A 101 -3.48 -5.09 -8.38
C LYS A 101 -3.13 -3.71 -8.92
N SER A 102 -3.56 -2.65 -8.24
CA SER A 102 -3.28 -1.27 -8.64
C SER A 102 -1.84 -0.87 -8.31
N GLU A 103 -1.32 -1.27 -7.15
CA GLU A 103 0.04 -0.95 -6.73
C GLU A 103 1.09 -1.71 -7.52
N ALA A 104 0.87 -3.01 -7.79
CA ALA A 104 1.78 -3.81 -8.61
C ALA A 104 1.95 -3.22 -10.03
N LYS A 105 0.86 -2.69 -10.62
CA LYS A 105 0.94 -2.00 -11.92
C LYS A 105 1.73 -0.68 -11.84
N LYS A 106 1.52 0.10 -10.78
CA LYS A 106 2.27 1.35 -10.56
C LYS A 106 3.74 1.10 -10.28
N GLU A 107 4.08 0.02 -9.58
CA GLU A 107 5.47 -0.35 -9.33
C GLU A 107 6.16 -0.86 -10.59
N ALA A 108 5.46 -1.68 -11.39
CA ALA A 108 5.96 -2.13 -12.69
C ALA A 108 6.23 -0.95 -13.64
N GLN A 109 5.34 0.06 -13.64
CA GLN A 109 5.53 1.25 -14.45
C GLN A 109 6.71 2.11 -13.97
N ARG A 110 6.86 2.30 -12.65
CA ARG A 110 8.02 2.99 -12.06
C ARG A 110 9.34 2.28 -12.37
N LYS A 111 9.38 0.95 -12.34
CA LYS A 111 10.58 0.17 -12.73
C LYS A 111 10.95 0.39 -14.20
N LYS A 112 9.98 0.37 -15.11
CA LYS A 112 10.21 0.66 -16.54
C LYS A 112 10.75 2.06 -16.77
N GLU A 113 10.21 3.06 -16.08
CA GLU A 113 10.71 4.45 -16.15
C GLU A 113 12.16 4.56 -15.64
N LEU A 114 12.48 3.88 -14.54
CA LEU A 114 13.84 3.84 -13.99
C LEU A 114 14.82 3.15 -14.93
N GLU A 115 14.42 2.06 -15.58
CA GLU A 115 15.22 1.37 -16.58
C GLU A 115 15.49 2.26 -17.81
N ALA A 116 14.48 3.00 -18.28
CA ALA A 116 14.63 3.95 -19.38
C ALA A 116 15.57 5.12 -19.02
N LEU A 117 15.48 5.63 -17.78
CA LEU A 117 16.40 6.66 -17.26
C LEU A 117 17.83 6.15 -17.21
N LYS A 118 18.06 4.94 -16.68
CA LYS A 118 19.40 4.33 -16.64
C LYS A 118 20.00 4.13 -18.03
N LEU A 119 19.19 3.80 -19.03
CA LEU A 119 19.67 3.68 -20.41
C LEU A 119 20.16 5.04 -20.93
N LYS A 120 19.36 6.10 -20.71
CA LYS A 120 19.74 7.47 -21.08
C LYS A 120 21.01 7.93 -20.37
N ASP A 121 21.16 7.63 -19.09
CA ASP A 121 22.39 7.95 -18.34
C ASP A 121 23.60 7.28 -18.96
N ARG A 122 23.50 5.99 -19.33
CA ARG A 122 24.61 5.28 -19.99
C ARG A 122 24.96 5.84 -21.37
N ASP A 123 23.97 6.29 -22.13
CA ASP A 123 24.22 6.90 -23.43
C ASP A 123 24.85 8.29 -23.28
N LEU A 124 24.39 9.07 -22.30
CA LEU A 124 25.01 10.36 -21.94
C LEU A 124 26.44 10.18 -21.44
N GLU A 125 26.73 9.15 -20.64
CA GLU A 125 28.10 8.82 -20.20
C GLU A 125 29.03 8.55 -21.38
N LYS A 126 28.58 7.76 -22.36
CA LYS A 126 29.35 7.52 -23.60
C LYS A 126 29.54 8.80 -24.40
N GLU A 127 28.53 9.65 -24.47
CA GLU A 127 28.60 10.91 -25.20
C GLU A 127 29.63 11.84 -24.54
N VAL A 128 29.60 11.96 -23.22
CA VAL A 128 30.59 12.71 -22.42
C VAL A 128 32.00 12.16 -22.63
N GLU A 129 32.17 10.85 -22.63
CA GLU A 129 33.46 10.21 -22.87
C GLU A 129 33.97 10.49 -24.30
N SER A 130 33.09 10.42 -25.30
CA SER A 130 33.42 10.77 -26.68
C SER A 130 33.82 12.25 -26.83
N LEU A 131 33.16 13.15 -26.10
CA LEU A 131 33.48 14.58 -26.08
C LEU A 131 34.82 14.84 -25.41
N ARG A 132 35.12 14.16 -24.29
CA ARG A 132 36.43 14.24 -23.62
C ARG A 132 37.56 13.80 -24.54
N LEU A 133 37.38 12.70 -25.27
CA LEU A 133 38.39 12.22 -26.23
C LEU A 133 38.63 13.22 -27.36
N LYS A 134 37.56 13.83 -27.91
CA LYS A 134 37.67 14.88 -28.92
C LYS A 134 38.42 16.11 -28.40
N LEU A 135 38.14 16.54 -27.17
CA LEU A 135 38.84 17.66 -26.54
C LEU A 135 40.34 17.37 -26.37
N GLN A 136 40.71 16.18 -25.89
CA GLN A 136 42.11 15.78 -25.76
C GLN A 136 42.84 15.75 -27.11
N GLU A 137 42.18 15.30 -28.17
CA GLU A 137 42.77 15.33 -29.51
C GLU A 137 42.98 16.76 -30.01
N MET A 138 42.01 17.65 -29.79
CA MET A 138 42.16 19.07 -30.12
C MET A 138 43.29 19.74 -29.32
N GLU A 139 43.41 19.45 -28.03
CA GLU A 139 44.52 19.94 -27.20
C GLU A 139 45.87 19.47 -27.74
N LYS A 140 46.01 18.19 -28.11
CA LYS A 140 47.23 17.67 -28.75
C LYS A 140 47.54 18.34 -30.08
N GLN A 141 46.52 18.66 -30.88
CA GLN A 141 46.72 19.39 -32.14
C GLN A 141 47.19 20.82 -31.89
N LEU A 142 46.60 21.51 -30.92
CA LEU A 142 47.04 22.86 -30.52
C LEU A 142 48.46 22.84 -29.97
N GLN A 143 48.82 21.86 -29.15
CA GLN A 143 50.15 21.73 -28.58
C GLN A 143 51.21 21.41 -29.65
N ARG A 144 50.88 20.55 -30.63
CA ARG A 144 51.73 20.33 -31.82
C ARG A 144 51.94 21.59 -32.63
N ARG A 145 50.87 22.36 -32.89
CA ARG A 145 50.96 23.64 -33.60
C ARG A 145 51.80 24.67 -32.83
N SER A 146 51.59 24.80 -31.53
CA SER A 146 52.37 25.70 -30.67
C SER A 146 53.86 25.35 -30.72
N SER A 147 54.19 24.07 -30.54
CA SER A 147 55.58 23.59 -30.61
C SER A 147 56.22 23.90 -31.96
N TRP A 148 55.50 23.70 -33.07
CA TRP A 148 56.00 24.03 -34.41
C TRP A 148 56.26 25.54 -34.60
N LEU A 149 55.39 26.40 -34.07
CA LEU A 149 55.59 27.85 -34.07
C LEU A 149 56.82 28.24 -33.24
N ASP A 150 57.05 27.59 -32.09
CA ASP A 150 58.23 27.83 -31.26
C ASP A 150 59.52 27.42 -31.99
N TYR A 151 59.53 26.27 -32.67
CA TYR A 151 60.66 25.84 -33.51
C TYR A 151 60.97 26.83 -34.64
N LEU A 152 59.93 27.30 -35.35
CA LEU A 152 60.11 28.30 -36.40
C LEU A 152 60.69 29.60 -35.84
N ARG A 153 60.18 30.07 -34.70
CA ARG A 153 60.67 31.29 -34.07
C ARG A 153 62.13 31.17 -33.66
N LEU A 154 62.53 30.04 -33.07
CA LEU A 154 63.93 29.74 -32.76
C LEU A 154 64.80 29.72 -34.03
N SER A 155 64.34 29.05 -35.10
CA SER A 155 65.11 28.97 -36.35
C SER A 155 65.32 30.33 -37.02
N LEU A 156 64.32 31.23 -36.95
CA LEU A 156 64.43 32.60 -37.46
C LEU A 156 65.43 33.42 -36.64
N LEU A 157 65.42 33.27 -35.31
CA LEU A 157 66.38 33.93 -34.43
C LEU A 157 67.82 33.47 -34.72
N PHE A 158 68.04 32.17 -34.91
CA PHE A 158 69.36 31.65 -35.30
C PHE A 158 69.82 32.19 -36.65
N ARG A 159 68.90 32.32 -37.61
CA ARG A 159 69.22 32.87 -38.94
C ARG A 159 69.63 34.34 -38.87
N GLN A 160 68.92 35.15 -38.10
CA GLN A 160 69.27 36.56 -37.86
C GLN A 160 70.61 36.71 -37.14
N ALA A 161 70.89 35.86 -36.13
CA ALA A 161 72.17 35.88 -35.42
C ALA A 161 73.33 35.50 -36.35
N ALA A 162 73.15 34.53 -37.24
CA ALA A 162 74.16 34.12 -38.23
C ALA A 162 74.40 35.18 -39.32
N GLU A 163 73.36 35.93 -39.72
CA GLU A 163 73.50 37.06 -40.64
C GLU A 163 74.26 38.23 -40.01
N GLN A 164 73.96 38.57 -38.74
CA GLN A 164 74.70 39.59 -37.98
C GLN A 164 76.19 39.27 -37.87
N GLN A 165 76.55 37.98 -37.74
CA GLN A 165 77.93 37.51 -37.63
C GLN A 165 78.70 37.52 -38.97
N LYS A 166 78.00 37.58 -40.11
CA LYS A 166 78.62 37.70 -41.45
C LYS A 166 78.81 39.14 -41.92
N THR A 167 78.10 40.09 -41.30
CA THR A 167 78.17 41.53 -41.62
C THR A 167 79.14 42.32 -40.74
N ALA A 168 79.75 41.68 -39.74
CA ALA A 168 80.81 42.22 -38.89
C ALA A 168 82.18 41.69 -39.35
#